data_AF-A0A6M0A4I1-F1
#
_entry.id   AF-A0A6M0A4I1-F1
#
_cell.length_a   1.000
_cell.length_b   1.000
_cell.length_c   1.000
_cell.angle_alpha   90.00
_cell.angle_beta   90.00
_cell.angle_gamma   90.00
#
_symmetry.space_group_name_H-M   'P 1'
#
loop_
_entity.id
_entity.type
_entity.pdbx_description
1 polymer ?
#
loop_
_entity_poly.entity_id
_entity_poly.type
_entity_poly.pdbx_seq_one_letter_code
_entity_poly.pdbx_strand_id
1 'polypeptide(L)'
;MSTTIASWTRKVSLYLLIVTSYINPSLAQVKNVEIIEAIPERNEGKVTLRLKAYDQNNKPVRDLQKENFNLTVCPPKTEPKTRECKTLNPIDINWKIPLPEELPPAWVIVLLDFSGSMKQLDSSGEKTKLEGAIAAIRKFNQDLVDKGENTRISIVPFGKGGENCPGNKVTKKELDNFVLTGNRKVEKSLKKLESQLDNLCAATDIYEPLRQAVQFFGNSEDTRFNPRPNSNLSQPRRSIILLSDGYHSIYGNRENEPELEAQDFEKLVFMLKSYPNITVHTLGYGLTPQQLQQKYDLEEPPTIRDISVRGGKKSNNSEELTELAAEEFVDQKRLQQIAKVTNGIAEFSGNAEDISSSLTEFLEALFDEYQINYIQPINADRGSLHNVQVSLNLPDISVDSEQQPYVFPWISRSLPFLTRFIIFLFTLAVLLGGGVIPFLLWAKSIKREYQ
;
A
#
# COMPACT_ATOMS: atom_id res chain seq x y z
N MET A 1 -15.55 48.67 -45.82
CA MET A 1 -15.51 48.95 -44.37
C MET A 1 -15.56 47.62 -43.63
N SER A 2 -14.46 47.34 -42.93
CA SER A 2 -14.20 46.37 -41.85
C SER A 2 -15.00 45.07 -41.75
N THR A 3 -14.40 44.02 -42.30
CA THR A 3 -14.38 42.64 -41.81
C THR A 3 -13.48 42.54 -40.56
N THR A 4 -14.03 42.54 -39.33
CA THR A 4 -13.21 42.27 -38.13
C THR A 4 -13.93 41.68 -36.91
N ILE A 5 -15.24 41.37 -36.96
CA ILE A 5 -15.97 41.00 -35.73
C ILE A 5 -16.13 39.48 -35.54
N ALA A 6 -16.14 38.68 -36.62
CA ALA A 6 -16.42 37.24 -36.51
C ALA A 6 -15.21 36.36 -36.14
N SER A 7 -13.96 36.83 -36.28
CA SER A 7 -12.77 36.02 -35.99
C SER A 7 -12.26 36.15 -34.55
N TRP A 8 -12.73 37.17 -33.81
CA TRP A 8 -12.30 37.41 -32.43
C TRP A 8 -13.12 36.63 -31.41
N THR A 9 -14.43 36.46 -31.63
CA THR A 9 -15.30 35.67 -30.75
C THR A 9 -14.91 34.20 -30.70
N ARG A 10 -14.47 33.61 -31.83
CA ARG A 10 -14.03 32.21 -31.89
C ARG A 10 -12.68 31.98 -31.20
N LYS A 11 -11.76 32.96 -31.22
CA LYS A 11 -10.47 32.87 -30.51
C LYS A 11 -10.62 33.15 -29.01
N VAL A 12 -11.44 34.13 -28.62
CA VAL A 12 -11.70 34.44 -27.20
C VAL A 12 -12.43 33.30 -26.50
N SER A 13 -13.38 32.62 -27.17
CA SER A 13 -14.05 31.44 -26.60
C SER A 13 -13.12 30.23 -26.44
N LEU A 14 -12.12 30.07 -27.31
CA LEU A 14 -11.15 28.98 -27.22
C LEU A 14 -10.12 29.26 -26.11
N TYR A 15 -9.66 30.50 -25.98
CA TYR A 15 -8.77 30.90 -24.88
C TYR A 15 -9.51 30.88 -23.53
N LEU A 16 -10.81 31.19 -23.46
CA LEU A 16 -11.59 31.06 -22.22
C LEU A 16 -11.75 29.59 -21.81
N LEU A 17 -11.96 28.67 -22.76
CA LEU A 17 -12.05 27.22 -22.51
C LEU A 17 -10.70 26.60 -22.12
N ILE A 18 -9.60 27.14 -22.65
CA ILE A 18 -8.24 26.71 -22.27
C ILE A 18 -7.90 27.29 -20.89
N VAL A 19 -8.27 28.53 -20.57
CA VAL A 19 -8.00 29.11 -19.24
C VAL A 19 -8.88 28.51 -18.13
N THR A 20 -10.11 28.06 -18.43
CA THR A 20 -10.94 27.34 -17.43
C THR A 20 -10.52 25.89 -17.22
N SER A 21 -9.77 25.28 -18.15
CA SER A 21 -9.21 23.94 -17.97
C SER A 21 -7.87 23.94 -17.21
N TYR A 22 -7.26 25.10 -16.97
CA TYR A 22 -6.02 25.24 -16.18
C TYR A 22 -6.21 25.72 -14.74
N ILE A 23 -7.45 25.98 -14.28
CA ILE A 23 -7.70 26.53 -12.92
C ILE A 23 -8.28 25.52 -11.93
N ASN A 24 -8.70 24.33 -12.37
CA ASN A 24 -9.01 23.25 -11.43
C ASN A 24 -8.05 22.09 -11.70
N PRO A 25 -6.94 21.95 -10.94
CA PRO A 25 -6.47 20.59 -10.70
C PRO A 25 -7.70 19.85 -10.19
N SER A 26 -8.09 18.76 -10.85
CA SER A 26 -9.04 17.85 -10.26
C SER A 26 -8.42 17.39 -8.95
N LEU A 27 -8.75 18.07 -7.85
CA LEU A 27 -8.54 17.55 -6.51
C LEU A 27 -9.22 16.19 -6.53
N ALA A 28 -8.42 15.14 -6.62
CA ALA A 28 -8.91 13.78 -6.56
C ALA A 28 -9.79 13.70 -5.31
N GLN A 29 -11.09 13.50 -5.50
CA GLN A 29 -12.03 13.54 -4.40
C GLN A 29 -11.72 12.37 -3.48
N VAL A 30 -11.22 12.65 -2.28
CA VAL A 30 -10.98 11.64 -1.25
C VAL A 30 -12.27 10.85 -1.04
N LYS A 31 -12.16 9.53 -1.12
CA LYS A 31 -13.27 8.60 -0.87
C LYS A 31 -13.07 7.75 0.38
N ASN A 32 -11.82 7.46 0.73
CA ASN A 32 -11.50 6.64 1.88
C ASN A 32 -10.29 7.20 2.64
N VAL A 33 -10.29 7.03 3.96
CA VAL A 33 -9.16 7.32 4.84
C VAL A 33 -8.94 6.17 5.79
N GLU A 34 -7.69 5.70 5.87
CA GLU A 34 -7.30 4.52 6.62
C GLU A 34 -6.24 4.87 7.67
N ILE A 35 -6.40 4.36 8.89
CA ILE A 35 -5.35 4.40 9.91
C ILE A 35 -4.54 3.11 9.79
N ILE A 36 -3.35 3.19 9.19
CA ILE A 36 -2.45 2.04 9.03
C ILE A 36 -2.00 1.53 10.41
N GLU A 37 -1.61 2.45 11.28
CA GLU A 37 -1.00 2.12 12.56
C GLU A 37 -1.20 3.26 13.56
N ALA A 38 -1.42 2.87 14.82
CA ALA A 38 -1.42 3.77 15.97
C ALA A 38 -0.34 3.32 16.96
N ILE A 39 0.74 4.09 17.05
CA ILE A 39 1.95 3.75 17.80
C ILE A 39 2.03 4.63 19.05
N PRO A 40 1.73 4.10 20.24
CA PRO A 40 1.90 4.85 21.47
C PRO A 40 3.35 4.79 21.97
N GLU A 41 3.93 5.96 22.22
CA GLU A 41 5.26 6.09 22.81
C GLU A 41 5.23 5.85 24.33
N ARG A 42 6.22 5.12 24.83
CA ARG A 42 6.27 4.69 26.25
C ARG A 42 6.69 5.78 27.23
N ASN A 43 7.26 6.89 26.77
CA ASN A 43 7.93 7.85 27.65
C ASN A 43 7.08 9.11 27.94
N GLU A 44 6.39 9.63 26.91
CA GLU A 44 5.77 10.97 26.98
C GLU A 44 4.24 10.95 26.81
N GLY A 45 3.66 9.77 26.57
CA GLY A 45 2.23 9.63 26.30
C GLY A 45 1.82 10.17 24.93
N LYS A 46 2.80 10.37 24.05
CA LYS A 46 2.61 10.71 22.65
C LYS A 46 2.12 9.47 21.88
N VAL A 47 1.18 9.67 20.98
CA VAL A 47 0.70 8.65 20.05
C VAL A 47 0.96 9.15 18.64
N THR A 48 1.57 8.30 17.83
CA THR A 48 1.85 8.54 16.41
C THR A 48 0.88 7.73 15.57
N LEU A 49 0.09 8.40 14.75
CA LEU A 49 -0.78 7.79 13.76
C LEU A 49 -0.14 7.87 12.38
N ARG A 50 -0.24 6.78 11.63
CA ARG A 50 0.10 6.72 10.21
C ARG A 50 -1.17 6.49 9.42
N LEU A 51 -1.38 7.31 8.41
CA LEU A 51 -2.65 7.46 7.72
C LEU A 51 -2.45 7.42 6.22
N LYS A 52 -3.42 6.88 5.50
CA LYS A 52 -3.50 7.01 4.03
C LYS A 52 -4.86 7.54 3.64
N ALA A 53 -4.88 8.37 2.61
CA ALA A 53 -6.11 8.86 1.99
C ALA A 53 -6.13 8.42 0.54
N TYR A 54 -7.27 7.92 0.09
CA TYR A 54 -7.41 7.33 -1.23
C TYR A 54 -8.61 7.92 -1.98
N ASP A 55 -8.48 7.96 -3.30
CA ASP A 55 -9.59 8.27 -4.20
C ASP A 55 -10.46 7.02 -4.47
N GLN A 56 -11.41 7.17 -5.40
CA GLN A 56 -12.32 6.07 -5.80
C GLN A 56 -11.63 4.86 -6.46
N ASN A 57 -10.40 5.04 -6.95
CA ASN A 57 -9.58 4.04 -7.62
C ASN A 57 -8.45 3.52 -6.71
N ASN A 58 -8.51 3.80 -5.41
CA ASN A 58 -7.46 3.53 -4.43
C ASN A 58 -6.11 4.22 -4.73
N LYS A 59 -6.11 5.25 -5.57
CA LYS A 59 -4.91 6.06 -5.80
C LYS A 59 -4.70 7.00 -4.60
N PRO A 60 -3.46 7.19 -4.16
CA PRO A 60 -3.14 8.08 -3.06
C PRO A 60 -3.56 9.53 -3.36
N VAL A 61 -4.25 10.18 -2.43
CA VAL A 61 -4.61 11.60 -2.55
C VAL A 61 -3.59 12.46 -1.81
N ARG A 62 -2.94 13.31 -2.58
CA ARG A 62 -1.89 14.23 -2.13
C ARG A 62 -2.45 15.57 -1.71
N ASP A 63 -1.57 16.36 -1.09
CA ASP A 63 -1.78 17.78 -0.77
C ASP A 63 -2.86 18.07 0.27
N LEU A 64 -3.27 17.06 1.05
CA LEU A 64 -4.13 17.27 2.21
C LEU A 64 -3.41 18.11 3.24
N GLN A 65 -4.06 19.16 3.73
CA GLN A 65 -3.52 20.07 4.71
C GLN A 65 -3.94 19.64 6.12
N LYS A 66 -3.18 20.09 7.12
CA LYS A 66 -3.45 19.80 8.54
C LYS A 66 -4.90 20.12 8.92
N GLU A 67 -5.45 21.20 8.39
CA GLU A 67 -6.80 21.70 8.68
C GLU A 67 -7.91 20.77 8.16
N ASN A 68 -7.58 19.87 7.24
CA ASN A 68 -8.53 18.88 6.75
C ASN A 68 -8.73 17.73 7.74
N PHE A 69 -7.84 17.54 8.71
CA PHE A 69 -7.89 16.39 9.63
C PHE A 69 -8.50 16.76 10.99
N ASN A 70 -9.56 16.04 11.36
CA ASN A 70 -10.12 16.03 12.70
C ASN A 70 -9.86 14.68 13.37
N LEU A 71 -9.39 14.71 14.62
CA LEU A 71 -9.00 13.51 15.34
C LEU A 71 -9.88 13.30 16.57
N THR A 72 -10.53 12.14 16.66
CA THR A 72 -11.38 11.78 17.81
C THR A 72 -10.82 10.56 18.53
N VAL A 73 -10.61 10.68 19.83
CA VAL A 73 -10.10 9.60 20.70
C VAL A 73 -11.20 9.16 21.66
N CYS A 74 -11.55 7.89 21.61
CA CYS A 74 -12.57 7.28 22.45
C CYS A 74 -11.96 6.35 23.51
N PRO A 75 -12.42 6.46 24.77
CA PRO A 75 -12.02 5.55 25.85
C PRO A 75 -12.60 4.13 25.68
N PRO A 76 -12.11 3.14 26.45
CA PRO A 76 -12.64 1.78 26.41
C PRO A 76 -14.13 1.74 26.79
N LYS A 77 -14.93 0.99 26.03
CA LYS A 77 -16.39 0.85 26.19
C LYS A 77 -16.84 0.19 27.52
N THR A 78 -15.91 -0.27 28.35
CA THR A 78 -16.19 -1.11 29.53
C THR A 78 -16.69 -0.35 30.76
N GLU A 79 -16.69 0.99 30.78
CA GLU A 79 -17.26 1.76 31.89
C GLU A 79 -18.54 2.51 31.47
N PRO A 80 -19.73 2.22 32.06
CA PRO A 80 -21.00 2.65 31.47
C PRO A 80 -21.35 4.14 31.56
N LYS A 81 -20.59 5.02 32.24
CA LYS A 81 -21.17 6.34 32.64
C LYS A 81 -20.30 7.61 32.71
N THR A 82 -19.03 7.66 32.32
CA THR A 82 -18.24 8.89 32.64
C THR A 82 -17.22 9.38 31.62
N ARG A 83 -17.03 8.76 30.46
CA ARG A 83 -15.97 9.20 29.54
C ARG A 83 -16.47 9.29 28.10
N GLU A 84 -16.72 10.52 27.67
CA GLU A 84 -17.07 10.86 26.30
C GLU A 84 -15.82 10.80 25.40
N CYS A 85 -16.01 10.48 24.12
CA CYS A 85 -14.96 10.63 23.13
C CYS A 85 -14.53 12.09 23.06
N LYS A 86 -13.22 12.34 22.95
CA LYS A 86 -12.68 13.70 22.85
C LYS A 86 -12.16 13.93 21.44
N THR A 87 -12.74 14.91 20.75
CA THR A 87 -12.13 15.48 19.54
C THR A 87 -11.00 16.42 19.94
N LEU A 88 -9.82 16.22 19.36
CA LEU A 88 -8.64 17.03 19.67
C LEU A 88 -8.66 18.31 18.82
N ASN A 89 -8.18 19.41 19.41
CA ASN A 89 -8.00 20.63 18.64
C ASN A 89 -6.84 20.46 17.66
N PRO A 90 -6.90 21.05 16.46
CA PRO A 90 -5.80 21.01 15.50
C PRO A 90 -4.46 21.52 16.09
N ILE A 91 -4.50 22.42 17.06
CA ILE A 91 -3.30 22.94 17.75
C ILE A 91 -2.59 21.85 18.57
N ASP A 92 -3.34 20.90 19.13
CA ASP A 92 -2.82 19.80 19.96
C ASP A 92 -2.21 18.66 19.11
N ILE A 93 -2.23 18.82 17.78
CA ILE A 93 -1.79 17.85 16.79
C ILE A 93 -0.56 18.38 16.04
N ASN A 94 0.46 17.55 15.90
CA ASN A 94 1.57 17.78 14.99
C ASN A 94 1.43 16.89 13.75
N TRP A 95 1.20 17.52 12.60
CA TRP A 95 0.98 16.88 11.30
C TRP A 95 2.22 17.06 10.42
N LYS A 96 2.61 16.01 9.70
CA LYS A 96 3.62 16.07 8.64
C LYS A 96 3.41 14.99 7.59
N ILE A 97 4.00 15.20 6.42
CA ILE A 97 4.25 14.15 5.44
C ILE A 97 5.66 13.61 5.76
N PRO A 98 5.81 12.33 6.14
CA PRO A 98 7.11 11.74 6.45
C PRO A 98 7.97 11.67 5.19
N LEU A 99 9.28 11.85 5.36
CA LEU A 99 10.23 11.59 4.28
C LEU A 99 10.35 10.08 4.03
N PRO A 100 10.72 9.62 2.82
CA PRO A 100 10.88 8.18 2.53
C PRO A 100 11.80 7.44 3.52
N GLU A 101 12.82 8.10 4.04
CA GLU A 101 13.76 7.54 5.03
C GLU A 101 13.15 7.36 6.43
N GLU A 102 12.10 8.12 6.76
CA GLU A 102 11.39 8.04 8.05
C GLU A 102 10.31 6.96 8.04
N LEU A 103 9.91 6.51 6.86
CA LEU A 103 8.94 5.45 6.69
C LEU A 103 9.56 4.09 7.09
N PRO A 104 8.77 3.17 7.68
CA PRO A 104 9.27 1.82 7.98
C PRO A 104 9.79 1.10 6.73
N PRO A 105 10.55 0.01 6.83
CA PRO A 105 11.00 -0.72 5.65
C PRO A 105 9.81 -1.26 4.85
N ALA A 106 9.91 -1.22 3.52
CA ALA A 106 8.95 -1.89 2.64
C ALA A 106 9.54 -3.19 2.09
N TRP A 107 8.68 -4.20 2.00
CA TRP A 107 8.95 -5.50 1.40
C TRP A 107 7.98 -5.71 0.27
N VAL A 108 8.52 -5.79 -0.95
CA VAL A 108 7.75 -5.88 -2.19
C VAL A 108 8.02 -7.22 -2.85
N ILE A 109 6.98 -8.01 -3.09
CA ILE A 109 7.05 -9.19 -3.96
C ILE A 109 6.45 -8.81 -5.31
N VAL A 110 7.23 -8.91 -6.38
CA VAL A 110 6.72 -8.80 -7.74
C VAL A 110 6.46 -10.21 -8.25
N LEU A 111 5.18 -10.58 -8.33
CA LEU A 111 4.74 -11.80 -9.01
C LEU A 111 4.65 -11.48 -10.50
N LEU A 112 5.54 -12.06 -11.30
CA LEU A 112 5.65 -11.82 -12.73
C LEU A 112 5.11 -13.03 -13.49
N ASP A 113 4.07 -12.84 -14.30
CA ASP A 113 3.56 -13.91 -15.15
C ASP A 113 4.66 -14.36 -16.13
N PHE A 114 4.83 -15.66 -16.21
CA PHE A 114 5.82 -16.39 -17.01
C PHE A 114 5.13 -17.47 -17.84
N SER A 115 3.87 -17.21 -18.20
CA SER A 115 3.07 -17.95 -19.16
C SER A 115 3.61 -17.84 -20.60
N GLY A 116 3.10 -18.69 -21.50
CA GLY A 116 3.45 -18.63 -22.91
C GLY A 116 3.05 -17.31 -23.60
N SER A 117 1.95 -16.68 -23.19
CA SER A 117 1.43 -15.44 -23.79
C SER A 117 2.36 -14.24 -23.58
N MET A 118 3.18 -14.27 -22.52
CA MET A 118 4.18 -13.24 -22.25
C MET A 118 5.31 -13.17 -23.30
N LYS A 119 5.43 -14.18 -24.19
CA LYS A 119 6.32 -14.14 -25.36
C LYS A 119 5.79 -13.28 -26.50
N GLN A 120 4.50 -13.00 -26.52
CA GLN A 120 3.91 -12.22 -27.59
C GLN A 120 4.37 -10.78 -27.53
N LEU A 121 4.37 -10.12 -28.67
CA LEU A 121 4.61 -8.69 -28.75
C LEU A 121 3.53 -7.94 -27.97
N ASP A 122 3.92 -6.83 -27.37
CA ASP A 122 2.99 -5.89 -26.77
C ASP A 122 2.21 -5.12 -27.86
N SER A 123 1.30 -4.23 -27.46
CA SER A 123 0.47 -3.48 -28.41
C SER A 123 1.26 -2.48 -29.27
N SER A 124 2.51 -2.16 -28.91
CA SER A 124 3.41 -1.35 -29.74
C SER A 124 4.02 -2.16 -30.90
N GLY A 125 4.13 -3.48 -30.74
CA GLY A 125 4.78 -4.38 -31.69
C GLY A 125 6.32 -4.35 -31.63
N GLU A 126 6.93 -3.59 -30.72
CA GLU A 126 8.39 -3.44 -30.66
C GLU A 126 9.07 -4.42 -29.70
N LYS A 127 8.41 -4.80 -28.61
CA LYS A 127 8.96 -5.65 -27.54
C LYS A 127 7.97 -6.74 -27.18
N THR A 128 8.47 -7.85 -26.66
CA THR A 128 7.60 -8.83 -26.02
C THR A 128 7.04 -8.28 -24.71
N LYS A 129 5.88 -8.78 -24.28
CA LYS A 129 5.29 -8.39 -22.99
C LYS A 129 6.25 -8.69 -21.83
N LEU A 130 6.98 -9.81 -21.86
CA LEU A 130 7.99 -10.12 -20.85
C LEU A 130 9.12 -9.08 -20.83
N GLU A 131 9.67 -8.71 -21.99
CA GLU A 131 10.74 -7.71 -22.07
C GLU A 131 10.26 -6.35 -21.55
N GLY A 132 9.05 -5.93 -21.93
CA GLY A 132 8.44 -4.69 -21.43
C GLY A 132 8.24 -4.72 -19.91
N ALA A 133 7.75 -5.85 -19.37
CA ALA A 133 7.52 -6.03 -17.94
C ALA A 133 8.84 -5.95 -17.17
N ILE A 134 9.89 -6.61 -17.66
CA ILE A 134 11.21 -6.57 -17.05
C ILE A 134 11.82 -5.16 -17.13
N ALA A 135 11.66 -4.46 -18.25
CA ALA A 135 12.10 -3.07 -18.38
C ALA A 135 11.39 -2.15 -17.38
N ALA A 136 10.09 -2.31 -17.18
CA ALA A 136 9.32 -1.58 -16.19
C ALA A 136 9.76 -1.90 -14.75
N ILE A 137 9.98 -3.18 -14.41
CA ILE A 137 10.49 -3.58 -13.10
C ILE A 137 11.90 -3.00 -12.85
N ARG A 138 12.74 -2.96 -13.89
CA ARG A 138 14.08 -2.35 -13.82
C ARG A 138 14.00 -0.87 -13.49
N LYS A 139 13.11 -0.13 -14.16
CA LYS A 139 12.86 1.29 -13.89
C LYS A 139 12.27 1.50 -12.48
N PHE A 140 11.26 0.72 -12.10
CA PHE A 140 10.71 0.74 -10.74
C PHE A 140 11.78 0.56 -9.66
N ASN A 141 12.71 -0.38 -9.86
CA ASN A 141 13.84 -0.58 -8.94
C ASN A 141 14.80 0.62 -8.91
N GLN A 142 14.99 1.35 -10.02
CA GLN A 142 15.80 2.58 -10.04
C GLN A 142 15.10 3.72 -9.32
N ASP A 143 13.81 3.93 -9.58
CA ASP A 143 13.01 4.98 -8.96
C ASP A 143 12.94 4.80 -7.43
N LEU A 144 12.90 3.55 -6.93
CA LEU A 144 13.01 3.23 -5.49
C LEU A 144 14.34 3.68 -4.88
N VAL A 145 15.44 3.56 -5.63
CA VAL A 145 16.77 3.97 -5.17
C VAL A 145 16.86 5.48 -5.10
N ASP A 146 16.34 6.18 -6.13
CA ASP A 146 16.39 7.64 -6.22
C ASP A 146 15.56 8.30 -5.11
N LYS A 147 14.52 7.62 -4.61
CA LYS A 147 13.73 8.04 -3.44
C LYS A 147 14.43 7.80 -2.10
N GLY A 148 15.57 7.12 -2.06
CA GLY A 148 16.35 6.88 -0.84
C GLY A 148 15.75 5.82 0.09
N GLU A 149 14.95 4.89 -0.42
CA GLU A 149 14.17 3.98 0.43
C GLU A 149 14.95 2.73 0.87
N ASN A 150 14.68 2.28 2.10
CA ASN A 150 15.05 0.94 2.59
C ASN A 150 14.03 -0.13 2.11
N THR A 151 13.89 -0.28 0.80
CA THR A 151 13.00 -1.28 0.19
C THR A 151 13.73 -2.54 -0.21
N ARG A 152 13.10 -3.66 0.10
CA ARG A 152 13.53 -4.98 -0.34
C ARG A 152 12.54 -5.54 -1.34
N ILE A 153 13.04 -5.93 -2.50
CA ILE A 153 12.27 -6.51 -3.58
C ILE A 153 12.63 -7.99 -3.77
N SER A 154 11.61 -8.82 -3.99
CA SER A 154 11.74 -10.19 -4.46
C SER A 154 10.95 -10.32 -5.76
N ILE A 155 11.59 -10.78 -6.83
CA ILE A 155 10.97 -10.91 -8.15
C ILE A 155 10.79 -12.40 -8.41
N VAL A 156 9.53 -12.81 -8.55
CA VAL A 156 9.12 -14.21 -8.51
C VAL A 156 8.33 -14.52 -9.78
N PRO A 157 8.93 -15.21 -10.76
CA PRO A 157 8.18 -15.66 -11.93
C PRO A 157 7.18 -16.73 -11.52
N PHE A 158 6.00 -16.76 -12.16
CA PHE A 158 5.02 -17.80 -11.94
C PHE A 158 4.42 -18.32 -13.25
N GLY A 159 3.99 -19.58 -13.26
CA GLY A 159 3.29 -20.16 -14.39
C GLY A 159 3.09 -21.66 -14.18
N LYS A 160 1.92 -22.17 -14.53
CA LYS A 160 1.59 -23.58 -14.33
C LYS A 160 2.11 -24.42 -15.50
N GLY A 161 3.08 -25.29 -15.19
CA GLY A 161 3.63 -26.25 -16.14
C GLY A 161 2.67 -27.41 -16.43
N GLY A 162 3.04 -28.21 -17.44
CA GLY A 162 2.38 -29.44 -17.85
C GLY A 162 3.42 -30.53 -18.16
N GLU A 163 3.02 -31.58 -18.88
CA GLU A 163 3.93 -32.72 -19.16
C GLU A 163 5.21 -32.30 -19.92
N ASN A 164 5.08 -31.37 -20.86
CA ASN A 164 6.19 -30.90 -21.71
C ASN A 164 6.65 -29.48 -21.38
N CYS A 165 6.19 -28.91 -20.27
CA CYS A 165 6.55 -27.56 -19.85
C CYS A 165 6.82 -27.54 -18.34
N PRO A 166 8.04 -27.20 -17.88
CA PRO A 166 8.38 -27.27 -16.46
C PRO A 166 7.57 -26.28 -15.61
N GLY A 167 7.11 -25.18 -16.19
CA GLY A 167 6.46 -24.09 -15.47
C GLY A 167 7.38 -23.38 -14.47
N ASN A 168 6.81 -22.47 -13.70
CA ASN A 168 7.48 -21.73 -12.64
C ASN A 168 6.60 -21.82 -11.39
N LYS A 169 6.85 -22.83 -10.57
CA LYS A 169 6.14 -23.03 -9.32
C LYS A 169 6.69 -22.09 -8.27
N VAL A 170 5.84 -21.27 -7.68
CA VAL A 170 6.22 -20.43 -6.55
C VAL A 170 6.48 -21.29 -5.30
N THR A 171 7.55 -20.96 -4.59
CA THR A 171 7.96 -21.61 -3.35
C THR A 171 8.37 -20.58 -2.31
N LYS A 172 8.38 -20.97 -1.02
CA LYS A 172 8.89 -20.12 0.07
C LYS A 172 10.31 -19.60 -0.20
N LYS A 173 11.15 -20.41 -0.85
CA LYS A 173 12.54 -20.03 -1.17
C LYS A 173 12.62 -18.91 -2.20
N GLU A 174 11.76 -18.93 -3.21
CA GLU A 174 11.71 -17.86 -4.21
C GLU A 174 11.10 -16.60 -3.63
N LEU A 175 10.02 -16.73 -2.85
CA LEU A 175 9.40 -15.60 -2.15
C LEU A 175 10.38 -14.90 -1.21
N ASP A 176 11.20 -15.65 -0.47
CA ASP A 176 12.18 -15.12 0.50
C ASP A 176 13.49 -14.62 -0.12
N ASN A 177 13.62 -14.58 -1.44
CA ASN A 177 14.84 -14.10 -2.13
C ASN A 177 14.93 -12.57 -2.21
N PHE A 178 14.70 -11.90 -1.08
CA PHE A 178 14.70 -10.44 -0.99
C PHE A 178 16.08 -9.84 -1.16
N VAL A 179 16.14 -8.78 -1.96
CA VAL A 179 17.33 -7.97 -2.18
C VAL A 179 16.96 -6.50 -1.97
N LEU A 180 17.86 -5.73 -1.34
CA LEU A 180 17.71 -4.27 -1.30
C LEU A 180 17.68 -3.70 -2.72
N THR A 181 16.83 -2.71 -2.95
CA THR A 181 16.75 -1.99 -4.23
C THR A 181 18.11 -1.39 -4.61
N GLY A 182 18.37 -1.29 -5.91
CA GLY A 182 19.67 -0.82 -6.44
C GLY A 182 20.84 -1.80 -6.31
N ASN A 183 20.67 -2.92 -5.61
CA ASN A 183 21.69 -3.96 -5.54
C ASN A 183 21.86 -4.65 -6.91
N ARG A 184 23.11 -4.89 -7.31
CA ARG A 184 23.44 -5.59 -8.57
C ARG A 184 22.80 -6.98 -8.73
N LYS A 185 22.42 -7.63 -7.62
CA LYS A 185 21.69 -8.90 -7.67
C LYS A 185 20.31 -8.78 -8.31
N VAL A 186 19.62 -7.64 -8.18
CA VAL A 186 18.32 -7.40 -8.83
C VAL A 186 18.49 -7.46 -10.34
N GLU A 187 19.44 -6.70 -10.89
CA GLU A 187 19.74 -6.72 -12.33
C GLU A 187 20.17 -8.10 -12.83
N LYS A 188 20.95 -8.84 -12.02
CA LYS A 188 21.33 -10.22 -12.36
C LYS A 188 20.12 -11.15 -12.43
N SER A 189 19.15 -11.00 -11.52
CA SER A 189 17.90 -11.76 -11.55
C SER A 189 17.06 -11.39 -12.77
N LEU A 190 16.91 -10.11 -13.09
CA LEU A 190 16.18 -9.65 -14.27
C LEU A 190 16.78 -10.17 -15.58
N LYS A 191 18.10 -10.08 -15.75
CA LYS A 191 18.79 -10.66 -16.93
C LYS A 191 18.61 -12.16 -17.06
N LYS A 192 18.57 -12.88 -15.93
CA LYS A 192 18.28 -14.31 -15.92
C LYS A 192 16.86 -14.58 -16.41
N LEU A 193 15.89 -13.80 -15.96
CA LEU A 193 14.50 -13.91 -16.40
C LEU A 193 14.36 -13.59 -17.90
N GLU A 194 15.00 -12.52 -18.40
CA GLU A 194 15.04 -12.20 -19.84
C GLU A 194 15.61 -13.36 -20.66
N SER A 195 16.70 -14.00 -20.20
CA SER A 195 17.33 -15.12 -20.92
C SER A 195 16.45 -16.38 -21.02
N GLN A 196 15.33 -16.42 -20.29
CA GLN A 196 14.39 -17.54 -20.32
C GLN A 196 13.22 -17.31 -21.28
N LEU A 197 13.15 -16.18 -21.98
CA LEU A 197 12.07 -15.80 -22.90
C LEU A 197 11.65 -16.96 -23.81
N ASP A 198 12.59 -17.61 -24.50
CA ASP A 198 12.29 -18.70 -25.44
C ASP A 198 11.72 -19.97 -24.78
N ASN A 199 11.85 -20.11 -23.46
CA ASN A 199 11.40 -21.28 -22.70
C ASN A 199 10.01 -21.10 -22.07
N LEU A 200 9.37 -19.94 -22.22
CA LEU A 200 8.01 -19.70 -21.71
C LEU A 200 6.99 -20.60 -22.45
N CYS A 201 6.28 -21.44 -21.70
CA CYS A 201 5.30 -22.38 -22.25
C CYS A 201 4.16 -22.68 -21.26
N ALA A 202 4.17 -22.03 -20.11
CA ALA A 202 3.27 -22.33 -19.01
C ALA A 202 1.89 -21.71 -19.23
N ALA A 203 0.87 -22.24 -18.56
CA ALA A 203 -0.43 -21.58 -18.45
C ALA A 203 -0.40 -20.53 -17.34
N THR A 204 -1.25 -19.50 -17.46
CA THR A 204 -1.36 -18.43 -16.46
C THR A 204 -2.12 -18.92 -15.23
N ASP A 205 -1.42 -18.99 -14.10
CA ASP A 205 -1.98 -19.28 -12.78
C ASP A 205 -1.83 -18.07 -11.87
N ILE A 206 -2.86 -17.23 -11.82
CA ILE A 206 -2.84 -16.04 -10.96
C ILE A 206 -3.06 -16.39 -9.47
N TYR A 207 -3.95 -17.33 -9.18
CA TYR A 207 -4.51 -17.48 -7.84
C TYR A 207 -3.62 -18.26 -6.89
N GLU A 208 -2.92 -19.31 -7.35
CA GLU A 208 -2.03 -20.07 -6.48
C GLU A 208 -0.79 -19.26 -6.03
N PRO A 209 -0.03 -18.62 -6.94
CA PRO A 209 1.12 -17.78 -6.58
C PRO A 209 0.75 -16.65 -5.62
N LEU A 210 -0.38 -15.99 -5.88
CA LEU A 210 -0.85 -14.91 -5.01
C LEU A 210 -1.22 -15.40 -3.61
N ARG A 211 -1.93 -16.53 -3.50
CA ARG A 211 -2.21 -17.16 -2.19
C ARG A 211 -0.92 -17.45 -1.42
N GLN A 212 0.07 -18.03 -2.08
CA GLN A 212 1.34 -18.36 -1.43
C GLN A 212 2.11 -17.11 -0.98
N ALA A 213 2.15 -16.06 -1.80
CA ALA A 213 2.81 -14.81 -1.45
C ALA A 213 2.16 -14.09 -0.26
N VAL A 214 0.82 -14.04 -0.23
CA VAL A 214 0.08 -13.44 0.89
C VAL A 214 0.28 -14.25 2.17
N GLN A 215 0.18 -15.59 2.11
CA GLN A 215 0.44 -16.45 3.26
C GLN A 215 1.89 -16.35 3.76
N PHE A 216 2.85 -16.18 2.85
CA PHE A 216 4.25 -15.97 3.20
C PHE A 216 4.45 -14.69 4.02
N PHE A 217 3.89 -13.56 3.57
CA PHE A 217 3.92 -12.29 4.32
C PHE A 217 3.07 -12.32 5.60
N GLY A 218 2.01 -13.12 5.60
CA GLY A 218 1.09 -13.31 6.72
C GLY A 218 1.60 -14.25 7.81
N ASN A 219 2.76 -14.90 7.61
CA ASN A 219 3.34 -15.82 8.59
C ASN A 219 3.74 -15.09 9.89
N SER A 220 2.96 -15.29 10.96
CA SER A 220 3.16 -14.64 12.26
C SER A 220 4.51 -14.94 12.92
N GLU A 221 5.14 -16.06 12.58
CA GLU A 221 6.46 -16.44 13.11
C GLU A 221 7.60 -15.61 12.48
N ASP A 222 7.37 -15.01 11.31
CA ASP A 222 8.38 -14.19 10.65
C ASP A 222 8.38 -12.76 11.20
N THR A 223 9.21 -12.54 12.21
CA THR A 223 9.33 -11.24 12.88
C THR A 223 9.80 -10.09 11.98
N ARG A 224 10.31 -10.35 10.77
CA ARG A 224 10.64 -9.31 9.79
C ARG A 224 9.39 -8.64 9.22
N PHE A 225 8.32 -9.41 9.08
CA PHE A 225 7.04 -8.99 8.49
C PHE A 225 5.97 -8.74 9.56
N ASN A 226 6.06 -9.47 10.67
CA ASN A 226 5.09 -9.45 11.77
C ASN A 226 5.83 -9.19 13.10
N PRO A 227 6.29 -7.95 13.35
CA PRO A 227 6.93 -7.62 14.61
C PRO A 227 5.97 -7.87 15.78
N ARG A 228 6.52 -8.31 16.91
CA ARG A 228 5.72 -8.71 18.09
C ARG A 228 4.87 -7.53 18.60
N PRO A 229 3.66 -7.79 19.12
CA PRO A 229 2.89 -6.78 19.84
C PRO A 229 3.75 -6.14 20.93
N ASN A 230 3.74 -4.81 21.00
CA ASN A 230 4.54 -3.99 21.93
C ASN A 230 6.05 -3.84 21.61
N SER A 231 6.53 -4.31 20.47
CA SER A 231 7.86 -3.88 20.01
C SER A 231 7.85 -2.38 19.67
N ASN A 232 8.99 -1.69 19.78
CA ASN A 232 9.12 -0.31 19.31
C ASN A 232 9.30 -0.23 17.78
N LEU A 233 9.15 -1.36 17.07
CA LEU A 233 9.31 -1.44 15.62
C LEU A 233 7.95 -1.24 14.98
N SER A 234 7.85 -0.27 14.08
CA SER A 234 6.65 -0.06 13.25
C SER A 234 6.41 -1.26 12.34
N GLN A 235 5.14 -1.49 12.03
CA GLN A 235 4.77 -2.50 11.03
C GLN A 235 5.39 -2.16 9.67
N PRO A 236 6.12 -3.10 9.04
CA PRO A 236 6.68 -2.89 7.72
C PRO A 236 5.57 -2.81 6.66
N ARG A 237 5.81 -2.05 5.60
CA ARG A 237 4.93 -2.09 4.42
C ARG A 237 5.14 -3.41 3.69
N ARG A 238 4.05 -4.12 3.40
CA ARG A 238 4.08 -5.41 2.69
C ARG A 238 3.20 -5.29 1.47
N SER A 239 3.83 -5.28 0.31
CA SER A 239 3.11 -5.11 -0.95
C SER A 239 3.44 -6.24 -1.91
N ILE A 240 2.43 -6.69 -2.63
CA ILE A 240 2.57 -7.65 -3.72
C ILE A 240 2.15 -6.91 -4.98
N ILE A 241 3.00 -6.91 -6.00
CA ILE A 241 2.67 -6.42 -7.34
C ILE A 241 2.48 -7.65 -8.21
N LEU A 242 1.24 -7.90 -8.62
CA LEU A 242 0.87 -8.95 -9.56
C LEU A 242 0.87 -8.38 -10.96
N LEU A 243 1.85 -8.77 -11.78
CA LEU A 243 1.96 -8.39 -13.18
C LEU A 243 1.57 -9.60 -14.04
N SER A 244 0.47 -9.49 -14.79
CA SER A 244 -0.11 -10.58 -15.56
C SER A 244 -0.69 -10.07 -16.88
N ASP A 245 -0.48 -10.80 -17.98
CA ASP A 245 -1.01 -10.45 -19.31
C ASP A 245 -2.27 -11.21 -19.71
N GLY A 246 -2.68 -12.18 -18.88
CA GLY A 246 -3.78 -13.08 -19.19
C GLY A 246 -4.85 -13.16 -18.11
N TYR A 247 -5.64 -14.23 -18.21
CA TYR A 247 -6.63 -14.66 -17.23
C TYR A 247 -6.22 -16.00 -16.60
N HIS A 248 -6.86 -16.36 -15.48
CA HIS A 248 -6.59 -17.61 -14.79
C HIS A 248 -7.06 -18.82 -15.63
N SER A 249 -6.12 -19.52 -16.27
CA SER A 249 -6.39 -20.47 -17.36
C SER A 249 -5.89 -21.90 -17.07
N ILE A 250 -5.96 -22.33 -15.81
CA ILE A 250 -5.37 -23.60 -15.35
C ILE A 250 -6.23 -24.85 -15.62
N TYR A 251 -7.43 -24.69 -16.17
CA TYR A 251 -8.43 -25.76 -16.24
C TYR A 251 -8.44 -26.51 -17.58
N GLY A 252 -7.74 -26.00 -18.61
CA GLY A 252 -7.48 -26.72 -19.85
C GLY A 252 -8.71 -26.92 -20.73
N ASN A 253 -9.40 -25.83 -21.09
CA ASN A 253 -10.55 -25.80 -22.00
C ASN A 253 -11.73 -26.68 -21.54
N ARG A 254 -11.96 -26.76 -20.24
CA ARG A 254 -13.13 -27.46 -19.70
C ARG A 254 -14.37 -26.60 -19.92
N GLU A 255 -15.49 -27.22 -20.29
CA GLU A 255 -16.75 -26.49 -20.50
C GLU A 255 -17.22 -25.71 -19.26
N ASN A 256 -16.85 -26.16 -18.06
CA ASN A 256 -17.16 -25.52 -16.78
C ASN A 256 -16.00 -24.68 -16.20
N GLU A 257 -15.02 -24.30 -17.02
CA GLU A 257 -13.90 -23.46 -16.63
C GLU A 257 -14.32 -22.14 -15.96
N PRO A 258 -15.32 -21.39 -16.46
CA PRO A 258 -15.80 -20.17 -15.82
C PRO A 258 -16.32 -20.39 -14.39
N GLU A 259 -17.03 -21.50 -14.16
CA GLU A 259 -17.58 -21.84 -12.85
C GLU A 259 -16.49 -22.27 -11.86
N LEU A 260 -15.47 -23.01 -12.34
CA LEU A 260 -14.32 -23.41 -11.54
C LEU A 260 -13.44 -22.21 -11.16
N GLU A 261 -13.17 -21.33 -12.13
CA GLU A 261 -12.45 -20.08 -11.93
C GLU A 261 -13.14 -19.23 -10.87
N ALA A 262 -14.47 -19.06 -10.96
CA ALA A 262 -15.23 -18.27 -10.01
C ALA A 262 -15.13 -18.82 -8.57
N GLN A 263 -15.17 -20.15 -8.40
CA GLN A 263 -15.00 -20.77 -7.09
C GLN A 263 -13.61 -20.55 -6.50
N ASP A 264 -12.56 -20.66 -7.32
CA ASP A 264 -11.19 -20.44 -6.84
C ASP A 264 -10.90 -18.95 -6.58
N PHE A 265 -11.55 -18.06 -7.33
CA PHE A 265 -11.54 -16.63 -7.07
C PHE A 265 -12.21 -16.27 -5.73
N GLU A 266 -13.36 -16.85 -5.41
CA GLU A 266 -14.02 -16.61 -4.12
C GLU A 266 -13.15 -17.04 -2.93
N LYS A 267 -12.47 -18.20 -3.05
CA LYS A 267 -11.49 -18.66 -2.05
C LYS A 267 -10.32 -17.69 -1.92
N LEU A 268 -9.83 -17.16 -3.03
CA LEU A 268 -8.77 -16.14 -3.02
C LEU A 268 -9.24 -14.87 -2.29
N VAL A 269 -10.42 -14.34 -2.63
CA VAL A 269 -10.96 -13.13 -1.98
C VAL A 269 -11.15 -13.33 -0.48
N PHE A 270 -11.67 -14.49 -0.05
CA PHE A 270 -11.80 -14.82 1.37
C PHE A 270 -10.44 -14.82 2.08
N MET A 271 -9.42 -15.40 1.43
CA MET A 271 -8.05 -15.42 1.95
C MET A 271 -7.46 -14.00 2.04
N LEU A 272 -7.59 -13.18 1.00
CA LEU A 272 -7.08 -11.80 0.96
C LEU A 272 -7.65 -10.95 2.12
N LYS A 273 -8.97 -11.05 2.38
CA LYS A 273 -9.62 -10.35 3.50
C LYS A 273 -9.10 -10.76 4.87
N SER A 274 -8.50 -11.94 4.99
CA SER A 274 -7.92 -12.43 6.25
C SER A 274 -6.55 -11.79 6.55
N TYR A 275 -5.96 -11.07 5.60
CA TYR A 275 -4.68 -10.38 5.75
C TYR A 275 -4.78 -8.89 5.38
N PRO A 276 -5.51 -8.09 6.16
CA PRO A 276 -5.79 -6.67 5.84
C PRO A 276 -4.52 -5.80 5.75
N ASN A 277 -3.42 -6.23 6.36
CA ASN A 277 -2.15 -5.49 6.40
C ASN A 277 -1.19 -5.85 5.26
N ILE A 278 -1.67 -6.53 4.21
CA ILE A 278 -0.92 -6.86 3.00
C ILE A 278 -1.67 -6.26 1.81
N THR A 279 -1.01 -5.37 1.08
CA THR A 279 -1.61 -4.70 -0.09
C THR A 279 -1.22 -5.43 -1.37
N VAL A 280 -2.19 -5.73 -2.23
CA VAL A 280 -1.95 -6.35 -3.54
C VAL A 280 -2.27 -5.33 -4.62
N HIS A 281 -1.26 -4.89 -5.36
CA HIS A 281 -1.43 -4.11 -6.59
C HIS A 281 -1.50 -5.05 -7.78
N THR A 282 -2.34 -4.75 -8.76
CA THR A 282 -2.47 -5.55 -9.98
C THR A 282 -2.14 -4.71 -11.21
N LEU A 283 -1.35 -5.29 -12.11
CA LEU A 283 -0.96 -4.68 -13.36
C LEU A 283 -1.29 -5.65 -14.50
N GLY A 284 -2.36 -5.33 -15.22
CA GLY A 284 -2.78 -6.07 -16.40
C GLY A 284 -1.97 -5.62 -17.62
N TYR A 285 -1.17 -6.51 -18.18
CA TYR A 285 -0.35 -6.22 -19.36
C TYR A 285 -0.98 -6.80 -20.63
N GLY A 286 -1.89 -6.05 -21.24
CA GLY A 286 -2.57 -6.45 -22.47
C GLY A 286 -3.74 -5.52 -22.74
N LEU A 287 -4.65 -5.94 -23.60
CA LEU A 287 -5.81 -5.14 -23.95
C LEU A 287 -6.97 -5.44 -23.00
N THR A 288 -7.67 -4.38 -22.57
CA THR A 288 -8.91 -4.55 -21.81
C THR A 288 -10.00 -5.14 -22.71
N PRO A 289 -11.07 -5.74 -22.14
CA PRO A 289 -12.19 -6.25 -22.93
C PRO A 289 -12.78 -5.20 -23.89
N GLN A 290 -12.86 -3.93 -23.47
CA GLN A 290 -13.37 -2.86 -24.33
C GLN A 290 -12.40 -2.50 -25.47
N GLN A 291 -11.09 -2.57 -25.22
CA GLN A 291 -10.08 -2.38 -26.26
C GLN A 291 -10.09 -3.54 -27.26
N LEU A 292 -10.28 -4.77 -26.79
CA LEU A 292 -10.44 -5.94 -27.66
C LEU A 292 -11.70 -5.85 -28.51
N GLN A 293 -12.82 -5.43 -27.92
CA GLN A 293 -14.06 -5.18 -28.65
C GLN A 293 -13.83 -4.24 -29.83
N GLN A 294 -13.14 -3.13 -29.59
CA GLN A 294 -12.85 -2.13 -30.61
C GLN A 294 -11.85 -2.64 -31.66
N LYS A 295 -10.80 -3.34 -31.24
CA LYS A 295 -9.77 -3.89 -32.14
C LYS A 295 -10.34 -4.91 -33.12
N TYR A 296 -11.30 -5.70 -32.66
CA TYR A 296 -11.85 -6.84 -33.40
C TYR A 296 -13.28 -6.64 -33.91
N ASP A 297 -13.84 -5.44 -33.76
CA ASP A 297 -15.21 -5.08 -34.16
C ASP A 297 -16.27 -6.04 -33.61
N LEU A 298 -16.15 -6.38 -32.33
CA LEU A 298 -17.07 -7.30 -31.64
C LEU A 298 -18.33 -6.57 -31.19
N GLU A 299 -19.49 -7.23 -31.26
CA GLU A 299 -20.77 -6.68 -30.80
C GLU A 299 -20.75 -6.32 -29.30
N GLU A 300 -20.07 -7.14 -28.50
CA GLU A 300 -19.94 -6.97 -27.05
C GLU A 300 -18.49 -7.18 -26.59
N PRO A 301 -18.07 -6.58 -25.45
CA PRO A 301 -16.77 -6.88 -24.85
C PRO A 301 -16.64 -8.38 -24.49
N PRO A 302 -15.54 -9.05 -24.88
CA PRO A 302 -15.37 -10.47 -24.63
C PRO A 302 -15.26 -10.76 -23.13
N THR A 303 -15.71 -11.94 -22.75
CA THR A 303 -15.64 -12.49 -21.40
C THR A 303 -14.78 -13.75 -21.36
N ILE A 304 -14.44 -14.23 -20.15
CA ILE A 304 -13.78 -15.54 -19.98
C ILE A 304 -14.54 -16.66 -20.71
N ARG A 305 -15.88 -16.61 -20.74
CA ARG A 305 -16.68 -17.63 -21.42
C ARG A 305 -16.45 -17.65 -22.93
N ASP A 306 -16.23 -16.49 -23.52
CA ASP A 306 -16.05 -16.34 -24.96
C ASP A 306 -14.67 -16.84 -25.40
N ILE A 307 -13.66 -16.67 -24.54
CA ILE A 307 -12.28 -17.09 -24.79
C ILE A 307 -11.95 -18.52 -24.31
N SER A 308 -12.63 -19.04 -23.28
CA SER A 308 -12.38 -20.38 -22.73
C SER A 308 -12.89 -21.51 -23.63
N VAL A 309 -13.78 -21.19 -24.58
CA VAL A 309 -14.38 -22.17 -25.49
C VAL A 309 -13.48 -22.36 -26.71
N ARG A 310 -12.37 -23.09 -26.53
CA ARG A 310 -11.73 -23.78 -27.65
C ARG A 310 -12.66 -24.92 -28.10
N GLY A 311 -13.59 -24.64 -29.02
CA GLY A 311 -14.27 -25.68 -29.82
C GLY A 311 -15.80 -25.80 -29.76
N GLY A 312 -16.53 -24.84 -29.18
CA GLY A 312 -18.01 -24.86 -29.13
C GLY A 312 -18.67 -24.12 -30.29
N LYS A 313 -19.25 -24.86 -31.25
CA LYS A 313 -20.07 -24.43 -32.41
C LYS A 313 -19.63 -23.17 -33.16
N LYS A 314 -18.77 -23.44 -34.14
CA LYS A 314 -18.52 -22.72 -35.40
C LYS A 314 -19.67 -21.80 -35.83
N SER A 315 -19.51 -20.50 -35.59
CA SER A 315 -20.13 -19.47 -36.42
C SER A 315 -19.14 -19.11 -37.53
N ASN A 316 -19.61 -19.07 -38.77
CA ASN A 316 -18.78 -18.83 -39.93
C ASN A 316 -18.16 -17.42 -39.83
N ASN A 317 -16.82 -17.35 -39.88
CA ASN A 317 -15.93 -16.16 -39.89
C ASN A 317 -15.16 -15.80 -38.60
N SER A 318 -15.21 -16.60 -37.52
CA SER A 318 -14.55 -16.22 -36.24
C SER A 318 -13.39 -17.11 -35.76
N GLU A 319 -12.81 -17.97 -36.60
CA GLU A 319 -11.77 -18.93 -36.15
C GLU A 319 -10.46 -18.24 -35.71
N GLU A 320 -10.04 -17.17 -36.40
CA GLU A 320 -8.79 -16.44 -36.12
C GLU A 320 -8.95 -15.40 -35.00
N LEU A 321 -10.19 -14.91 -34.82
CA LEU A 321 -10.56 -13.91 -33.81
C LEU A 321 -10.52 -14.47 -32.39
N THR A 322 -10.96 -15.70 -32.16
CA THR A 322 -11.06 -16.26 -30.79
C THR A 322 -9.69 -16.59 -30.21
N GLU A 323 -8.74 -17.08 -31.03
CA GLU A 323 -7.41 -17.45 -30.56
C GLU A 323 -6.52 -16.22 -30.32
N LEU A 324 -6.53 -15.25 -31.25
CA LEU A 324 -5.81 -13.99 -31.09
C LEU A 324 -6.39 -13.12 -29.97
N ALA A 325 -7.71 -13.09 -29.81
CA ALA A 325 -8.34 -12.39 -28.69
C ALA A 325 -8.01 -13.06 -27.34
N ALA A 326 -7.92 -14.40 -27.28
CA ALA A 326 -7.58 -15.10 -26.04
C ALA A 326 -6.16 -14.83 -25.56
N GLU A 327 -5.17 -14.69 -26.46
CA GLU A 327 -3.78 -14.37 -26.12
C GLU A 327 -3.55 -12.90 -25.70
N GLU A 328 -4.47 -12.02 -26.07
CA GLU A 328 -4.42 -10.60 -25.73
C GLU A 328 -5.38 -10.21 -24.57
N PHE A 329 -6.24 -11.15 -24.16
CA PHE A 329 -7.25 -10.93 -23.13
C PHE A 329 -6.66 -10.87 -21.72
N VAL A 330 -6.86 -9.71 -21.10
CA VAL A 330 -6.62 -9.51 -19.67
C VAL A 330 -7.93 -9.51 -18.93
N ASP A 331 -8.02 -10.29 -17.84
CA ASP A 331 -9.18 -10.26 -16.95
C ASP A 331 -9.18 -9.02 -16.05
N GLN A 332 -9.58 -7.90 -16.66
CA GLN A 332 -9.63 -6.60 -16.00
C GLN A 332 -10.45 -6.64 -14.70
N LYS A 333 -11.60 -7.31 -14.74
CA LYS A 333 -12.53 -7.34 -13.62
C LYS A 333 -11.94 -8.07 -12.43
N ARG A 334 -11.34 -9.25 -12.63
CA ARG A 334 -10.72 -10.02 -11.53
C ARG A 334 -9.52 -9.29 -10.95
N LEU A 335 -8.65 -8.74 -11.79
CA LEU A 335 -7.49 -7.98 -11.33
C LEU A 335 -7.89 -6.73 -10.52
N GLN A 336 -8.93 -6.00 -10.95
CA GLN A 336 -9.48 -4.87 -10.18
C GLN A 336 -10.04 -5.32 -8.83
N GLN A 337 -10.79 -6.43 -8.80
CA GLN A 337 -11.36 -6.94 -7.57
C GLN A 337 -10.29 -7.42 -6.57
N ILE A 338 -9.22 -8.07 -7.05
CA ILE A 338 -8.06 -8.47 -6.21
C ILE A 338 -7.45 -7.25 -5.53
N ALA A 339 -7.12 -6.21 -6.32
CA ALA A 339 -6.51 -5.02 -5.78
C ALA A 339 -7.44 -4.30 -4.79
N LYS A 340 -8.70 -4.12 -5.18
CA LYS A 340 -9.72 -3.44 -4.36
C LYS A 340 -9.91 -4.08 -2.99
N VAL A 341 -9.90 -5.40 -2.89
CA VAL A 341 -10.10 -6.12 -1.61
C VAL A 341 -8.98 -5.84 -0.60
N THR A 342 -7.80 -5.43 -1.07
CA THR A 342 -6.61 -5.17 -0.24
C THR A 342 -6.18 -3.70 -0.25
N ASN A 343 -7.08 -2.80 -0.69
CA ASN A 343 -6.80 -1.36 -0.88
C ASN A 343 -5.61 -1.08 -1.82
N GLY A 344 -5.32 -2.00 -2.75
CA GLY A 344 -4.33 -1.81 -3.79
C GLY A 344 -4.87 -1.10 -5.02
N ILE A 345 -3.95 -0.73 -5.91
CA ILE A 345 -4.22 -0.08 -7.20
C ILE A 345 -4.27 -1.16 -8.28
N ALA A 346 -5.22 -1.03 -9.22
CA ALA A 346 -5.31 -1.85 -10.42
C ALA A 346 -5.12 -0.99 -11.66
N GLU A 347 -4.05 -1.26 -12.40
CA GLU A 347 -3.72 -0.56 -13.65
C GLU A 347 -3.66 -1.53 -14.82
N PHE A 348 -3.94 -1.00 -16.02
CA PHE A 348 -4.03 -1.78 -17.25
C PHE A 348 -3.36 -1.04 -18.38
N SER A 349 -2.47 -1.72 -19.10
CA SER A 349 -1.89 -1.17 -20.31
C SER A 349 -1.51 -2.25 -21.31
N GLY A 350 -1.58 -1.90 -22.60
CA GLY A 350 -1.12 -2.73 -23.69
C GLY A 350 0.36 -2.58 -24.06
N ASN A 351 1.09 -1.56 -23.56
CA ASN A 351 2.48 -1.28 -23.96
C ASN A 351 3.44 -1.03 -22.78
N ALA A 352 4.73 -1.22 -23.02
CA ALA A 352 5.77 -1.13 -22.00
C ALA A 352 5.92 0.24 -21.32
N GLU A 353 5.78 1.35 -22.06
CA GLU A 353 5.96 2.70 -21.54
C GLU A 353 4.90 3.06 -20.50
N ASP A 354 3.65 2.72 -20.78
CA ASP A 354 2.52 2.92 -19.87
C ASP A 354 2.61 1.98 -18.66
N ILE A 355 3.03 0.72 -18.84
CA ILE A 355 3.29 -0.23 -17.73
C ILE A 355 4.33 0.35 -16.75
N SER A 356 5.38 0.99 -17.26
CA SER A 356 6.36 1.67 -16.41
C SER A 356 5.77 2.87 -15.66
N SER A 357 4.83 3.58 -16.27
CA SER A 357 4.13 4.70 -15.63
C SER A 357 3.21 4.21 -14.52
N SER A 358 2.48 3.11 -14.72
CA SER A 358 1.66 2.47 -13.68
C SER A 358 2.48 1.97 -12.49
N LEU A 359 3.68 1.40 -12.73
CA LEU A 359 4.58 1.05 -11.63
C LEU A 359 5.07 2.28 -10.87
N THR A 360 5.20 3.43 -11.54
CA THR A 360 5.50 4.70 -10.86
C THR A 360 4.36 5.07 -9.92
N GLU A 361 3.10 4.97 -10.33
CA GLU A 361 1.95 5.20 -9.44
C GLU A 361 1.93 4.25 -8.23
N PHE A 362 2.38 3.01 -8.41
CA PHE A 362 2.51 2.06 -7.28
C PHE A 362 3.59 2.51 -6.29
N LEU A 363 4.70 3.10 -6.77
CA LEU A 363 5.69 3.73 -5.88
C LEU A 363 5.03 4.82 -5.06
N GLU A 364 4.25 5.68 -5.70
CA GLU A 364 3.56 6.77 -5.01
C GLU A 364 2.67 6.24 -3.89
N ALA A 365 1.92 5.16 -4.15
CA ALA A 365 1.08 4.51 -3.15
C ALA A 365 1.86 3.87 -2.00
N LEU A 366 3.11 3.45 -2.23
CA LEU A 366 3.99 2.94 -1.17
C LEU A 366 4.41 4.05 -0.20
N PHE A 367 4.57 5.28 -0.68
CA PHE A 367 5.15 6.39 0.08
C PHE A 367 4.13 7.39 0.64
N ASP A 368 2.95 7.48 0.04
CA ASP A 368 2.00 8.52 0.36
C ASP A 368 1.26 8.20 1.67
N GLU A 369 1.92 8.54 2.79
CA GLU A 369 1.38 8.45 4.13
C GLU A 369 1.36 9.84 4.78
N TYR A 370 0.40 10.05 5.67
CA TYR A 370 0.38 11.20 6.56
C TYR A 370 0.70 10.75 7.98
N GLN A 371 1.47 11.56 8.71
CA GLN A 371 1.77 11.31 10.12
C GLN A 371 1.11 12.36 11.00
N ILE A 372 0.30 11.89 11.95
CA ILE A 372 -0.35 12.71 12.97
C ILE A 372 0.19 12.30 14.34
N ASN A 373 0.79 13.24 15.05
CA ASN A 373 1.26 13.03 16.41
C ASN A 373 0.41 13.83 17.39
N TYR A 374 -0.03 13.20 18.48
CA TYR A 374 -0.80 13.87 19.53
C TYR A 374 -0.44 13.33 20.91
N ILE A 375 -0.75 14.09 21.96
CA ILE A 375 -0.61 13.63 23.35
C ILE A 375 -1.93 12.99 23.78
N GLN A 376 -1.86 11.78 24.33
CA GLN A 376 -3.03 11.07 24.84
C GLN A 376 -3.80 11.97 25.83
N PRO A 377 -5.12 12.17 25.64
CA PRO A 377 -5.94 12.97 26.54
C PRO A 377 -5.84 12.49 28.00
N ILE A 378 -5.85 13.44 28.94
CA ILE A 378 -5.61 13.21 30.38
C ILE A 378 -6.63 12.24 31.00
N ASN A 379 -7.83 12.13 30.41
CA ASN A 379 -8.91 11.25 30.89
C ASN A 379 -8.79 9.81 30.39
N ALA A 380 -7.67 9.44 29.77
CA ALA A 380 -7.41 8.11 29.27
C ALA A 380 -6.79 7.20 30.33
N ASP A 381 -7.41 6.07 30.60
CA ASP A 381 -6.83 5.03 31.46
C ASP A 381 -5.53 4.48 30.86
N ARG A 382 -4.55 4.25 31.73
CA ARG A 382 -3.27 3.63 31.37
C ARG A 382 -3.43 2.11 31.31
N GLY A 383 -2.72 1.47 30.40
CA GLY A 383 -2.80 0.03 30.18
C GLY A 383 -4.15 -0.43 29.62
N SER A 384 -5.01 0.50 29.21
CA SER A 384 -6.34 0.19 28.67
C SER A 384 -6.37 0.35 27.15
N LEU A 385 -7.35 -0.33 26.53
CA LEU A 385 -7.62 -0.24 25.10
C LEU A 385 -8.34 1.08 24.79
N HIS A 386 -7.82 1.87 23.87
CA HIS A 386 -8.45 3.09 23.35
C HIS A 386 -8.70 2.94 21.86
N ASN A 387 -9.69 3.65 21.35
CA ASN A 387 -9.96 3.72 19.91
C ASN A 387 -9.69 5.13 19.40
N VAL A 388 -9.14 5.24 18.20
CA VAL A 388 -8.95 6.51 17.51
C VAL A 388 -9.63 6.48 16.16
N GLN A 389 -10.20 7.61 15.77
CA GLN A 389 -10.85 7.82 14.48
C GLN A 389 -10.37 9.15 13.89
N VAL A 390 -10.07 9.13 12.59
CA VAL A 390 -9.71 10.32 11.82
C VAL A 390 -10.83 10.64 10.86
N SER A 391 -11.26 11.89 10.87
CA SER A 391 -12.25 12.44 9.94
C SER A 391 -11.57 13.46 9.03
N LEU A 392 -11.73 13.30 7.72
CA LEU A 392 -11.30 14.26 6.72
C LEU A 392 -12.47 15.16 6.34
N ASN A 393 -12.35 16.45 6.67
CA ASN A 393 -13.35 17.46 6.36
C ASN A 393 -12.86 18.31 5.19
N LEU A 394 -13.38 18.02 3.99
CA LEU A 394 -13.22 18.82 2.79
C LEU A 394 -14.48 19.66 2.57
N PRO A 395 -14.43 20.75 1.78
CA PRO A 395 -15.57 21.67 1.60
C PRO A 395 -16.90 21.00 1.26
N ASP A 396 -16.86 19.91 0.47
CA ASP A 396 -18.06 19.23 -0.05
C ASP A 396 -18.23 17.79 0.46
N ILE A 397 -17.25 17.24 1.20
CA ILE A 397 -17.21 15.82 1.58
C ILE A 397 -16.57 15.67 2.97
N SER A 398 -17.22 14.90 3.84
CA SER A 398 -16.65 14.39 5.09
C SER A 398 -16.44 12.88 4.96
N VAL A 399 -15.21 12.41 5.18
CA VAL A 399 -14.87 10.98 5.12
C VAL A 399 -14.28 10.55 6.45
N ASP A 400 -14.86 9.53 7.07
CA ASP A 400 -14.39 8.99 8.35
C ASP A 400 -13.60 7.71 8.14
N SER A 401 -12.53 7.54 8.92
CA SER A 401 -11.80 6.28 9.01
C SER A 401 -12.57 5.25 9.82
N GLU A 402 -12.22 3.98 9.65
CA GLU A 402 -12.54 2.97 10.65
C GLU A 402 -11.85 3.32 11.99
N GLN A 403 -12.42 2.82 13.09
CA GLN A 403 -11.84 3.01 14.42
C GLN A 403 -10.64 2.09 14.60
N GLN A 404 -9.47 2.67 14.85
CA GLN A 404 -8.26 1.91 15.12
C GLN A 404 -8.03 1.74 16.63
N PRO A 405 -7.97 0.50 17.14
CA PRO A 405 -7.65 0.26 18.54
C PRO A 405 -6.13 0.36 18.81
N TYR A 406 -5.76 0.88 19.98
CA TYR A 406 -4.39 0.83 20.51
C TYR A 406 -4.40 0.75 22.04
N VAL A 407 -3.37 0.13 22.61
CA VAL A 407 -3.21 0.04 24.07
C VAL A 407 -2.30 1.16 24.53
N PHE A 408 -2.81 2.09 25.32
CA PHE A 408 -1.99 3.16 25.88
C PHE A 408 -1.07 2.59 26.97
N PRO A 409 0.27 2.69 26.87
CA PRO A 409 1.19 1.99 27.76
C PRO A 409 1.15 2.53 29.18
N TRP A 410 1.65 1.72 30.11
CA TRP A 410 1.86 2.16 31.50
C TRP A 410 3.06 3.11 31.58
N ILE A 411 2.80 4.41 31.50
CA ILE A 411 3.85 5.43 31.61
C ILE A 411 3.90 5.92 33.06
N SER A 412 5.05 5.76 33.72
CA SER A 412 5.35 6.52 34.94
C SER A 412 5.63 7.95 34.52
N ARG A 413 4.73 8.90 34.81
CA ARG A 413 4.95 10.32 34.49
C ARG A 413 6.27 10.77 35.12
N SER A 414 7.25 10.95 34.27
CA SER A 414 8.47 11.65 34.57
C SER A 414 8.09 13.11 34.84
N LEU A 415 8.19 13.57 36.09
CA LEU A 415 7.99 14.99 36.42
C LEU A 415 8.88 15.86 35.50
N PRO A 416 8.39 17.02 35.02
CA PRO A 416 9.21 17.93 34.23
C PRO A 416 10.54 18.21 34.90
N PHE A 417 11.60 18.41 34.11
CA PHE A 417 12.96 18.61 34.63
C PHE A 417 13.00 19.71 35.70
N LEU A 418 12.30 20.83 35.47
CA LEU A 418 12.21 21.93 36.42
C LEU A 418 11.63 21.49 37.77
N THR A 419 10.55 20.71 37.74
CA THR A 419 9.89 20.21 38.96
C THR A 419 10.80 19.23 39.70
N ARG A 420 11.50 18.34 38.99
CA ARG A 420 12.50 17.43 39.59
C ARG A 420 13.63 18.20 40.24
N PHE A 421 14.12 19.25 39.58
CA PHE A 421 15.20 20.09 40.08
C PHE A 421 14.77 20.88 41.34
N ILE A 422 13.55 21.41 41.36
CA ILE A 422 12.98 22.08 42.54
C ILE A 422 12.85 21.10 43.72
N ILE A 423 12.29 19.91 43.48
CA ILE A 423 12.17 18.88 44.52
C ILE A 423 13.54 18.49 45.05
N PHE A 424 14.53 18.30 44.16
CA PHE A 424 15.91 18.00 44.53
C PHE A 424 16.54 19.10 45.39
N LEU A 425 16.42 20.36 44.99
CA LEU A 425 16.92 21.49 45.79
C LEU A 425 16.24 21.57 47.15
N PHE A 426 14.93 21.35 47.21
CA PHE A 426 14.18 21.39 48.47
C PHE A 426 14.59 20.25 49.41
N THR A 427 14.72 19.02 48.90
CA THR A 427 15.20 17.88 49.69
C THR A 427 16.64 18.08 50.16
N LEU A 428 17.51 18.64 49.32
CA LEU A 428 18.88 18.99 49.71
C LEU A 428 18.91 20.04 50.83
N ALA A 429 18.07 21.08 50.73
CA ALA A 429 17.95 22.10 51.76
C ALA A 429 17.46 21.53 53.09
N VAL A 430 16.46 20.63 53.07
CA VAL A 430 15.96 19.96 54.27
C VAL A 430 17.03 19.04 54.89
N LEU A 431 17.79 18.30 54.09
CA LEU A 431 18.89 17.45 54.59
C LEU A 431 20.02 18.27 55.21
N LEU A 432 20.42 19.37 54.57
CA LEU A 432 21.47 20.24 55.10
C LEU A 432 21.00 20.99 56.36
N GLY A 433 19.80 21.58 56.32
CA GLY A 433 19.24 22.37 57.41
C GLY A 433 18.74 21.54 58.59
N GLY A 434 18.17 20.37 58.35
CA GLY A 434 17.60 19.49 59.37
C GLY A 434 18.54 18.38 59.87
N GLY A 435 19.55 18.00 59.08
CA GLY A 435 20.50 16.94 59.43
C GLY A 435 21.89 17.49 59.74
N VAL A 436 22.57 17.98 58.69
CA VAL A 436 24.00 18.30 58.76
C VAL A 436 24.30 19.46 59.70
N ILE A 437 23.56 20.57 59.60
CA ILE A 437 23.81 21.76 60.43
C ILE A 437 23.53 21.47 61.92
N PRO A 438 22.39 20.87 62.33
CA PRO A 438 22.14 20.49 63.71
C PRO A 438 23.18 19.51 64.26
N PHE A 439 23.60 18.52 63.46
CA PHE A 439 24.63 17.57 63.84
C PHE A 439 25.98 18.26 64.10
N LEU A 440 26.39 19.21 63.24
CA LEU A 440 27.63 19.97 63.43
C LEU A 440 27.57 20.89 64.66
N LEU A 441 26.42 21.49 64.95
CA LEU A 441 26.22 22.31 66.15
C LEU A 441 26.27 21.45 67.43
N TRP A 442 25.60 20.31 67.42
CA TRP A 442 25.63 19.34 68.52
C TRP A 442 27.05 18.79 68.75
N ALA A 443 27.75 18.38 67.69
CA ALA A 443 29.13 17.88 67.78
C ALA A 443 30.09 18.96 68.31
N LYS A 444 29.91 20.24 67.92
CA LYS A 444 30.68 21.35 68.49
C LYS A 444 30.34 21.59 69.97
N SER A 445 29.09 21.41 70.39
CA SER A 445 28.67 21.52 71.80
C SER A 445 29.37 20.49 72.67
N ILE A 446 29.34 19.21 72.26
CA ILE A 446 30.03 18.14 72.99
C ILE A 446 31.53 18.39 73.08
N LYS A 447 32.15 18.87 71.99
CA LYS A 447 33.58 19.17 71.99
C LYS A 447 33.96 20.32 72.94
N ARG A 448 33.04 21.25 73.22
CA ARG A 448 33.23 22.33 74.20
C ARG A 448 33.00 21.88 75.65
N GLU A 449 32.17 20.87 75.88
CA GLU A 449 31.94 20.32 77.23
C GLU A 449 33.05 19.38 77.71
N TYR A 450 33.86 18.86 76.78
CA TYR A 450 35.00 17.96 77.06
C TYR A 450 36.38 18.65 77.00
N GLN A 451 36.43 19.97 76.81
CA GLN A 451 37.62 20.81 77.01
C GLN A 451 37.46 21.62 78.29
#